data_AF-A0A7J2MAP9-F1
#
_entry.id   AF-A0A7J2MAP9-F1
#
_cell.length_a   1.000
_cell.length_b   1.000
_cell.length_c   1.000
_cell.angle_alpha   90.00
_cell.angle_beta   90.00
_cell.angle_gamma   90.00
#
_symmetry.space_group_name_H-M   'P 1'
#
loop_
_entity.id
_entity.type
_entity.pdbx_description
1 polymer ?
#
loop_
_entity_poly.entity_id
_entity_poly.type
_entity_poly.pdbx_seq_one_letter_code
_entity_poly.pdbx_strand_id
1 'polypeptide(L)' 'LWCRRTRRLLDTLGVAYRYVEVDLLDEEQQRRAMEHIKKYNPLGSFPTMVVNDATPIMGYKEKKIKEVLGFVD' A
#
# COMPACT_ATOMS: atom_id res chain seq x y z
N LEU A 1 -8.15 7.30 -7.09
CA LEU A 1 -7.22 7.22 -8.24
C LEU A 1 -5.89 6.54 -7.89
N TRP A 2 -5.19 6.98 -6.82
CA TRP A 2 -3.84 6.50 -6.49
C TRP A 2 -3.77 5.02 -6.09
N CYS A 3 -4.70 4.50 -5.29
CA CYS A 3 -4.74 3.08 -4.93
C CYS A 3 -4.83 2.17 -6.18
N ARG A 4 -5.67 2.55 -7.14
CA ARG A 4 -5.81 1.82 -8.41
C ARG A 4 -4.52 1.85 -9.23
N ARG A 5 -3.82 3.00 -9.29
CA ARG A 5 -2.52 3.11 -9.97
C ARG A 5 -1.46 2.22 -9.32
N THR A 6 -1.39 2.21 -7.98
CA THR A 6 -0.48 1.33 -7.25
C THR A 6 -0.76 -0.14 -7.55
N ARG A 7 -2.03 -0.59 -7.43
CA ARG A 7 -2.39 -1.99 -7.76
C ARG A 7 -2.01 -2.37 -9.19
N ARG A 8 -2.35 -1.51 -10.15
CA ARG A 8 -2.05 -1.75 -11.57
C ARG A 8 -0.54 -1.85 -11.83
N LEU A 9 0.28 -1.06 -11.14
CA LEU A 9 1.73 -1.19 -11.20
C LEU A 9 2.19 -2.55 -10.66
N LEU A 10 1.68 -2.98 -9.49
CA LEU A 10 2.02 -4.28 -8.91
C LEU A 10 1.59 -5.44 -9.81
N ASP A 11 0.40 -5.35 -10.41
CA ASP A 11 -0.10 -6.32 -11.40
C ASP A 11 0.83 -6.40 -12.61
N THR A 12 1.24 -5.26 -13.17
CA THR A 12 2.17 -5.20 -14.32
C THR A 12 3.55 -5.78 -13.98
N LEU A 13 4.04 -5.55 -12.75
CA LEU A 13 5.31 -6.11 -12.29
C LEU A 13 5.22 -7.61 -11.97
N GLY A 14 4.02 -8.19 -11.95
CA GLY A 14 3.80 -9.61 -11.67
C GLY A 14 4.15 -10.02 -10.24
N VAL A 15 4.15 -9.08 -9.30
CA VAL A 15 4.47 -9.37 -7.88
C VAL A 15 3.23 -9.84 -7.13
N ALA A 16 3.42 -10.79 -6.21
CA ALA A 16 2.35 -11.21 -5.31
C ALA A 16 2.14 -10.14 -4.23
N TYR A 17 0.89 -9.74 -4.01
CA TYR A 17 0.52 -8.83 -2.95
C TYR A 17 -0.90 -9.14 -2.43
N ARG A 18 -1.20 -8.61 -1.25
CA ARG A 18 -2.56 -8.55 -0.70
C ARG A 18 -2.97 -7.10 -0.54
N TYR A 19 -4.25 -6.81 -0.69
CA TYR A 19 -4.79 -5.48 -0.45
C TYR A 19 -6.10 -5.57 0.33
N VAL A 20 -6.43 -4.46 0.98
CA VAL A 20 -7.69 -4.26 1.69
C VAL A 20 -8.29 -2.96 1.17
N GLU A 21 -9.55 -2.97 0.75
CA GLU A 21 -10.30 -1.76 0.44
C GLU A 21 -10.98 -1.29 1.73
N VAL A 22 -10.30 -0.41 2.47
CA VAL A 22 -10.75 0.02 3.81
C VAL A 22 -12.15 0.63 3.76
N ASP A 23 -12.47 1.36 2.70
CA ASP A 23 -13.80 1.98 2.52
C ASP A 23 -14.95 0.96 2.42
N LEU A 24 -14.66 -0.33 2.16
CA LEU A 24 -15.66 -1.40 2.07
C LEU A 24 -15.83 -2.21 3.37
N LEU A 25 -15.00 -1.95 4.39
CA LEU A 25 -15.06 -2.62 5.68
C LEU A 25 -16.17 -2.03 6.56
N ASP A 26 -16.63 -2.80 7.55
CA ASP A 26 -17.49 -2.26 8.62
C ASP A 26 -16.72 -1.29 9.53
N GLU A 27 -17.44 -0.54 10.36
CA GLU A 27 -16.86 0.51 11.22
C GLU A 27 -15.74 -0.02 12.14
N GLU A 28 -15.92 -1.19 12.74
CA GLU A 28 -14.92 -1.76 13.65
C GLU A 28 -13.66 -2.19 12.88
N GLN A 29 -13.85 -2.84 11.74
CA GLN A 29 -12.79 -3.27 10.85
C GLN A 29 -12.04 -2.08 10.25
N GLN A 30 -12.74 -1.01 9.88
CA GLN A 30 -12.15 0.26 9.45
C GLN A 30 -11.25 0.84 10.53
N ARG A 31 -11.73 0.94 11.78
CA ARG A 31 -10.93 1.42 12.91
C ARG A 31 -9.65 0.61 13.08
N ARG A 32 -9.76 -0.74 13.08
CA ARG A 32 -8.61 -1.65 13.19
C ARG A 32 -7.62 -1.49 12.03
N ALA A 33 -8.12 -1.35 10.80
CA ALA A 33 -7.30 -1.12 9.62
C ALA A 33 -6.54 0.22 9.72
N MET A 34 -7.21 1.29 10.16
CA MET A 34 -6.60 2.59 10.36
C MET A 34 -5.54 2.59 11.46
N GLU A 35 -5.77 1.88 12.57
CA GLU A 35 -4.76 1.68 13.62
C GLU A 35 -3.53 0.96 13.10
N HIS A 36 -3.73 -0.08 12.28
CA HIS A 36 -2.64 -0.80 11.64
C HIS A 36 -1.85 0.11 10.68
N ILE A 37 -2.53 0.87 9.82
CA ILE A 37 -1.91 1.83 8.90
C ILE A 37 -1.08 2.88 9.67
N LYS A 38 -1.61 3.40 10.79
CA LYS A 38 -0.93 4.42 11.60
C LYS A 38 0.41 3.97 12.19
N LYS A 39 0.65 2.66 12.35
CA LYS A 39 1.96 2.12 12.73
C LYS A 39 3.05 2.43 11.70
N TYR A 40 2.66 2.53 10.43
CA TYR A 40 3.55 2.72 9.28
C TYR A 40 3.47 4.13 8.68
N ASN A 41 2.29 4.74 8.75
CA ASN A 41 1.96 6.03 8.17
C ASN A 41 1.09 6.81 9.16
N PRO A 42 1.68 7.64 10.03
CA PRO A 42 0.94 8.42 11.02
C PRO A 42 -0.14 9.33 10.42
N LEU A 43 0.01 9.73 9.15
CA LEU A 43 -0.96 10.57 8.44
C LEU A 43 -2.19 9.76 7.96
N GLY A 44 -2.15 8.43 7.99
CA GLY A 44 -3.28 7.57 7.63
C GLY A 44 -3.72 7.69 6.17
N SER A 45 -2.83 8.13 5.27
CA SER A 45 -3.15 8.36 3.87
C SER A 45 -3.12 7.08 3.04
N PHE A 46 -3.88 7.09 1.93
CA PHE A 46 -3.96 5.97 1.00
C PHE A 46 -3.35 6.32 -0.37
N PRO A 47 -2.75 5.34 -1.08
CA PRO A 47 -2.42 4.00 -0.60
C PRO A 47 -1.25 4.03 0.40
N THR A 48 -1.31 3.15 1.40
CA THR A 48 -0.14 2.79 2.22
C THR A 48 0.20 1.33 1.88
N MET A 49 1.40 1.11 1.37
CA MET A 49 1.96 -0.21 1.08
C MET A 49 3.07 -0.50 2.07
N VAL A 50 3.21 -1.75 2.48
CA VAL A 50 4.34 -2.22 3.30
C VAL A 50 4.97 -3.42 2.59
N VAL A 51 6.27 -3.35 2.31
CA VAL A 51 7.02 -4.43 1.68
C VAL A 51 7.70 -5.24 2.78
N ASN A 52 7.53 -6.57 2.75
CA ASN A 52 8.08 -7.52 3.72
C ASN A 52 7.81 -7.12 5.19
N ASP A 53 6.62 -6.59 5.48
CA ASP A 53 6.18 -6.11 6.79
C ASP A 53 7.08 -5.03 7.46
N ALA A 54 8.06 -4.49 6.74
CA ALA A 54 9.11 -3.64 7.28
C ALA A 54 9.24 -2.28 6.56
N THR A 55 9.03 -2.22 5.25
CA THR A 55 9.31 -1.02 4.45
C THR A 55 8.03 -0.34 3.99
N PRO A 56 7.58 0.74 4.66
CA PRO A 56 6.38 1.45 4.25
C PRO A 56 6.63 2.40 3.06
N ILE A 57 5.66 2.47 2.16
CA ILE A 57 5.61 3.41 1.04
C ILE A 57 4.24 4.11 1.09
N MET A 58 4.28 5.42 1.33
CA MET A 58 3.10 6.29 1.38
C MET A 58 2.83 6.92 0.02
N GLY A 59 1.62 6.73 -0.50
CA GLY A 59 1.18 7.25 -1.79
C GLY A 59 1.69 6.46 -3.01
N TYR A 60 1.34 6.94 -4.21
CA TYR A 60 1.86 6.39 -5.45
C TYR A 60 3.23 6.99 -5.77
N LYS A 61 4.29 6.18 -5.61
CA LYS A 61 5.69 6.58 -5.88
C LYS A 61 6.36 5.56 -6.78
N GLU A 62 5.99 5.53 -8.05
CA GLU A 62 6.39 4.48 -9.01
C GLU A 62 7.87 4.10 -8.95
N LYS A 63 8.77 5.08 -9.07
CA LYS A 63 10.23 4.84 -8.99
C LYS A 63 10.62 4.13 -7.70
N LYS A 64 10.16 4.63 -6.56
CA LYS A 64 10.49 4.04 -5.24
C LYS A 64 9.89 2.65 -5.07
N ILE A 65 8.68 2.42 -5.60
CA ILE A 65 8.02 1.11 -5.57
C ILE A 65 8.85 0.10 -6.36
N LYS A 66 9.24 0.44 -7.58
CA LYS A 66 10.09 -0.40 -8.43
C LYS A 66 11.42 -0.72 -7.76
N GLU A 67 12.12 0.30 -7.25
CA GLU A 67 13.40 0.15 -6.53
C GLU A 67 13.29 -0.83 -5.35
N VAL A 68 12.30 -0.65 -4.47
CA VAL A 68 12.14 -1.49 -3.25
C VAL A 68 11.76 -2.93 -3.59
N LEU A 69 11.10 -3.14 -4.74
CA LEU A 69 10.75 -4.46 -5.24
C LEU A 69 11.85 -5.11 -6.10
N GLY A 70 13.00 -4.44 -6.28
CA GLY A 70 14.13 -4.97 -7.05
C GLY A 70 14.00 -4.79 -8.57
N PHE A 71 13.04 -4.00 -9.04
CA PHE A 71 12.94 -3.58 -10.44
C PHE A 71 13.71 -2.28 -10.60
N VAL A 72 15.00 -2.40 -10.87
CA VAL A 72 15.85 -1.25 -11.20
C VAL A 72 16.23 -1.40 -12.66
N ASP A 73 15.97 -0.37 -13.46
CA ASP A 73 16.57 -0.24 -14.79
C ASP A 73 18.06 0.09 -14.66
#